data_AF-A0A3N7GNY2-F1
#
_entry.id   AF-A0A3N7GNY2-F1
#
_cell.length_a   1.000
_cell.length_b   1.000
_cell.length_c   1.000
_cell.angle_alpha   90.00
_cell.angle_beta   90.00
_cell.angle_gamma   90.00
#
_symmetry.space_group_name_H-M   'P 1'
#
loop_
_entity.id
_entity.type
_entity.pdbx_description
1 polymer ?
#
loop_
_entity_poly.entity_id
_entity_poly.type
_entity_poly.pdbx_seq_one_letter_code
_entity_poly.pdbx_strand_id
1 'polypeptide(L)'
;MALIVQNDQGTVPGANAYISVQEFKDYHDARGNSYAGQTDQQIETGIVRATDYLDGRFRFVGKPLYGRDQTTAWPRSDAWDCSRRYVTGIPREVKDATAEYALRALAADLLPDPIRDPSGAPVQSKSETVGPISESVTYVSGAVFVMPKYPAAHSKLVRACLLISGGNV
;
A
#
# COMPACT_ATOMS: atom_id res chain seq x y z
N MET A 1 -6.63 -6.89 16.31
CA MET A 1 -6.31 -7.94 15.32
C MET A 1 -4.82 -8.21 15.44
N ALA A 2 -4.38 -9.47 15.38
CA ALA A 2 -2.95 -9.78 15.41
C ALA A 2 -2.30 -9.54 14.03
N LEU A 3 -1.08 -9.01 14.02
CA LEU A 3 -0.24 -8.93 12.83
C LEU A 3 0.27 -10.33 12.47
N ILE A 4 0.01 -10.78 11.25
CA ILE A 4 0.49 -12.06 10.72
C ILE A 4 1.29 -11.78 9.45
N VAL A 5 2.62 -11.86 9.58
CA VAL A 5 3.56 -11.49 8.52
C VAL A 5 3.71 -12.64 7.52
N GLN A 6 3.57 -12.35 6.23
CA GLN A 6 3.79 -13.31 5.15
C GLN A 6 5.27 -13.66 5.00
N ASN A 7 5.56 -14.88 4.55
CA ASN A 7 6.92 -15.32 4.21
C ASN A 7 7.17 -15.28 2.70
N ASP A 8 8.44 -15.39 2.30
CA ASP A 8 8.83 -15.39 0.89
C ASP A 8 8.35 -16.64 0.11
N GLN A 9 7.76 -17.61 0.80
CA GLN A 9 7.20 -18.81 0.17
C GLN A 9 5.69 -18.70 -0.04
N GLY A 10 4.99 -17.75 0.59
CA GLY A 10 3.55 -17.55 0.47
C GLY A 10 2.72 -18.52 1.32
N THR A 11 3.35 -19.23 2.24
CA THR A 11 2.75 -20.36 2.96
C THR A 11 2.14 -19.99 4.30
N VAL A 12 2.18 -18.71 4.71
CA VAL A 12 1.64 -18.29 6.02
C VAL A 12 0.11 -18.15 5.92
N PRO A 13 -0.68 -19.00 6.62
CA PRO A 13 -2.13 -18.91 6.57
C PRO A 13 -2.62 -17.65 7.29
N GLY A 14 -3.57 -16.94 6.67
CA GLY A 14 -4.16 -15.73 7.27
C GLY A 14 -3.21 -14.54 7.34
N ALA A 15 -2.11 -14.55 6.58
CA ALA A 15 -1.19 -13.42 6.53
C ALA A 15 -1.93 -12.14 6.10
N ASN A 16 -1.69 -11.06 6.83
CA ASN A 16 -2.30 -9.74 6.62
C ASN A 16 -1.25 -8.62 6.55
N ALA A 17 0.03 -8.98 6.48
CA ALA A 17 1.13 -8.03 6.47
C ALA A 17 2.34 -8.52 5.66
N TYR A 18 3.07 -7.58 5.06
CA TYR A 18 4.35 -7.84 4.38
C TYR A 18 5.58 -7.64 5.26
N ILE A 19 5.43 -6.91 6.37
CA ILE A 19 6.52 -6.55 7.29
C ILE A 19 6.06 -6.70 8.74
N SER A 20 7.01 -6.93 9.63
CA SER A 20 6.85 -6.86 11.08
C SER A 20 6.91 -5.43 11.62
N VAL A 21 6.49 -5.24 12.88
CA VAL A 21 6.68 -3.96 13.61
C VAL A 21 8.15 -3.57 13.68
N GLN A 22 9.04 -4.55 13.87
CA GLN A 22 10.48 -4.29 13.91
C GLN A 22 11.00 -3.79 12.57
N GLU A 23 10.63 -4.44 11.46
CA GLU A 23 11.01 -4.00 10.11
C GLU A 23 10.48 -2.59 9.79
N PHE A 24 9.28 -2.24 10.28
CA PHE A 24 8.76 -0.88 10.17
C PHE A 24 9.66 0.13 10.91
N LYS A 25 10.01 -0.13 12.17
CA LYS A 25 10.87 0.73 12.99
C LYS A 25 12.24 0.90 12.33
N ASP A 26 12.88 -0.21 11.96
CA ASP A 26 14.19 -0.21 11.28
C ASP A 26 14.15 0.62 9.98
N TYR A 27 13.08 0.49 9.19
CA TYR A 27 12.90 1.24 7.94
C TYR A 27 12.84 2.76 8.17
N HIS A 28 12.08 3.19 9.18
CA HIS A 28 11.86 4.61 9.49
C HIS A 28 13.02 5.24 10.25
N ASP A 29 13.64 4.51 11.17
CA ASP A 29 14.84 4.93 11.89
C ASP A 29 16.00 5.19 10.91
N ALA A 30 16.21 4.29 9.95
CA ALA A 30 17.22 4.46 8.90
C ALA A 30 16.99 5.70 8.01
N ARG A 31 15.79 6.31 8.05
CA ARG A 31 15.40 7.48 7.25
C ARG A 31 15.13 8.72 8.09
N GLY A 32 15.29 8.65 9.41
CA GLY A 32 15.00 9.75 10.33
C GLY A 32 13.52 10.13 10.39
N ASN A 33 12.62 9.22 10.01
CA ASN A 33 11.18 9.45 10.08
C ASN A 33 10.68 9.19 11.50
N SER A 34 9.97 10.15 12.08
CA SER A 34 9.39 9.98 13.42
C SER A 34 8.04 9.27 13.36
N TYR A 35 7.87 8.27 14.22
CA TYR A 35 6.59 7.63 14.57
C TYR A 35 6.32 7.80 16.08
N ALA A 36 6.84 8.87 16.68
CA ALA A 36 6.70 9.15 18.10
C ALA A 36 5.23 9.20 18.54
N GLY A 37 4.93 8.61 19.70
CA GLY A 37 3.58 8.54 20.26
C GLY A 37 2.72 7.40 19.71
N GLN A 38 3.22 6.61 18.76
CA GLN A 38 2.54 5.41 18.27
C GLN A 38 2.95 4.18 19.08
N THR A 39 1.98 3.41 19.55
CA THR A 39 2.21 2.11 20.18
C THR A 39 2.45 1.03 19.13
N ASP A 40 3.07 -0.07 19.54
CA ASP A 40 3.29 -1.21 18.64
C ASP A 40 1.97 -1.73 18.08
N GLN A 41 0.89 -1.74 18.87
CA GLN A 41 -0.45 -2.12 18.42
C GLN A 41 -1.02 -1.17 17.35
N GLN A 42 -0.74 0.14 17.45
CA GLN A 42 -1.13 1.11 16.42
C GLN A 42 -0.32 0.86 15.14
N ILE A 43 0.99 0.64 15.26
CA ILE A 43 1.87 0.30 14.13
C ILE A 43 1.40 -0.99 13.44
N GLU A 44 1.06 -2.04 14.19
CA GLU A 44 0.48 -3.28 13.64
C GLU A 44 -0.76 -2.99 12.80
N THR A 45 -1.67 -2.17 13.32
CA THR A 45 -2.90 -1.77 12.61
C THR A 45 -2.56 -0.97 11.34
N GLY A 46 -1.58 -0.07 11.41
CA GLY A 46 -1.11 0.70 10.25
C GLY A 46 -0.51 -0.20 9.16
N ILE A 47 0.27 -1.21 9.53
CA ILE A 47 0.86 -2.18 8.60
C ILE A 47 -0.22 -3.01 7.89
N VAL A 48 -1.23 -3.48 8.62
CA VAL A 48 -2.35 -4.22 8.01
C VAL A 48 -3.08 -3.35 7.00
N ARG A 49 -3.44 -2.11 7.38
CA ARG A 49 -4.09 -1.15 6.46
C ARG A 49 -3.24 -0.84 5.23
N ALA A 50 -1.93 -0.71 5.41
CA ALA A 50 -0.99 -0.49 4.31
C ALA A 50 -0.95 -1.68 3.35
N THR A 51 -1.00 -2.90 3.88
CA THR A 51 -1.02 -4.14 3.09
C THR A 51 -2.31 -4.26 2.30
N ASP A 52 -3.46 -4.05 2.95
CA ASP A 52 -4.77 -4.03 2.29
C ASP A 52 -4.84 -2.98 1.18
N TYR A 53 -4.30 -1.78 1.44
CA TYR A 53 -4.21 -0.72 0.45
C TYR A 53 -3.36 -1.15 -0.75
N LEU A 54 -2.16 -1.71 -0.52
CA LEU A 54 -1.28 -2.17 -1.60
C LEU A 54 -1.97 -3.21 -2.49
N ASP A 55 -2.61 -4.20 -1.86
CA ASP A 55 -3.23 -5.34 -2.55
C ASP A 55 -4.48 -4.94 -3.32
N GLY A 56 -5.28 -4.00 -2.78
CA GLY A 56 -6.46 -3.47 -3.46
C GLY A 56 -6.12 -2.48 -4.57
N ARG A 57 -5.18 -1.57 -4.32
CA ARG A 57 -4.87 -0.42 -5.18
C ARG A 57 -4.08 -0.78 -6.43
N PHE A 58 -3.19 -1.77 -6.32
CA PHE A 58 -2.22 -2.08 -7.35
C PHE A 58 -2.57 -3.38 -8.10
N ARG A 59 -2.09 -3.46 -9.34
CA ARG A 59 -2.09 -4.69 -10.13
C ARG A 59 -0.63 -5.07 -10.34
N PHE A 60 -0.20 -6.10 -9.63
CA PHE A 60 1.19 -6.55 -9.65
C PHE A 60 1.45 -7.49 -10.82
N VAL A 61 2.68 -7.47 -11.34
CA VAL A 61 3.17 -8.40 -12.35
C VAL A 61 3.17 -9.85 -11.84
N GLY A 62 3.14 -10.81 -12.76
CA GLY A 62 3.05 -12.23 -12.40
C GLY A 62 1.71 -12.60 -11.74
N LYS A 63 1.67 -13.75 -11.08
CA LYS A 63 0.48 -14.31 -10.41
C LYS A 63 0.82 -14.73 -8.97
N PRO A 64 -0.11 -14.64 -7.99
CA PRO A 64 0.15 -15.14 -6.63
C PRO A 64 0.62 -16.61 -6.65
N LEU A 65 1.54 -16.99 -5.76
CA LEU A 65 2.09 -18.36 -5.75
C LEU A 65 1.01 -19.42 -5.52
N TYR A 66 0.07 -19.17 -4.60
CA TYR A 66 -1.00 -20.11 -4.26
C TYR A 66 -2.40 -19.60 -4.59
N GLY A 67 -2.52 -18.65 -5.53
CA GLY A 67 -3.81 -18.15 -5.98
C GLY A 67 -4.68 -17.63 -4.83
N ARG A 68 -5.84 -18.26 -4.61
CA ARG A 68 -6.83 -17.87 -3.58
C ARG A 68 -6.43 -18.30 -2.16
N ASP A 69 -5.56 -19.29 -2.02
CA ASP A 69 -5.10 -19.77 -0.71
C ASP A 69 -4.06 -18.82 -0.10
N GLN A 70 -3.48 -17.93 -0.93
CA GLN A 70 -2.63 -16.84 -0.50
C GLN A 70 -3.49 -15.60 -0.19
N THR A 71 -3.46 -15.15 1.06
CA THR A 71 -4.28 -14.01 1.51
C THR A 71 -3.71 -12.64 1.13
N THR A 72 -2.41 -12.57 0.85
CA THR A 72 -1.68 -11.38 0.39
C THR A 72 -1.34 -11.47 -1.10
N ALA A 73 -1.16 -10.34 -1.79
CA ALA A 73 -0.85 -10.33 -3.23
C ALA A 73 0.56 -10.84 -3.56
N TRP A 74 1.52 -10.71 -2.63
CA TRP A 74 2.87 -11.30 -2.72
C TRP A 74 3.06 -12.39 -1.67
N PRO A 75 3.94 -13.38 -1.90
CA PRO A 75 4.84 -13.56 -3.05
C PRO A 75 4.14 -14.00 -4.35
N ARG A 76 4.86 -13.92 -5.47
CA ARG A 76 4.32 -14.18 -6.82
C ARG A 76 5.24 -15.05 -7.66
N SER A 77 4.66 -15.79 -8.59
CA SER A 77 5.37 -16.48 -9.67
C SER A 77 5.26 -15.68 -10.97
N ASP A 78 6.20 -15.92 -11.88
CA ASP A 78 6.26 -15.29 -13.21
C ASP A 78 6.35 -13.75 -13.14
N ALA A 79 6.92 -13.23 -12.05
CA ALA A 79 7.18 -11.82 -11.84
C ALA A 79 8.60 -11.47 -12.29
N TRP A 80 8.74 -10.44 -13.12
CA TRP A 80 10.01 -9.98 -13.68
C TRP A 80 10.20 -8.49 -13.40
N ASP A 81 11.40 -8.09 -13.00
CA ASP A 81 11.75 -6.69 -12.77
C ASP A 81 12.07 -5.94 -14.09
N CYS A 82 12.35 -4.64 -13.99
CA CYS A 82 12.72 -3.79 -15.14
C CYS A 82 13.98 -4.26 -15.88
N SER A 83 14.86 -5.01 -15.19
CA SER A 83 16.10 -5.56 -15.72
C SER A 83 15.94 -6.99 -16.23
N ARG A 84 14.69 -7.48 -16.36
CA ARG A 84 14.36 -8.87 -16.72
C ARG A 84 15.01 -9.89 -15.79
N ARG A 85 15.07 -9.60 -14.49
CA ARG A 85 15.41 -10.59 -13.46
C ARG A 85 14.14 -11.12 -12.84
N TYR A 86 14.17 -12.41 -12.52
CA TYR A 86 13.06 -13.05 -11.83
C TYR A 86 12.95 -12.50 -10.41
N VAL A 87 11.73 -12.15 -10.01
CA VAL A 87 11.42 -11.64 -8.68
C VAL A 87 10.89 -12.80 -7.86
N THR A 88 11.70 -13.26 -6.90
CA THR A 88 11.33 -14.31 -5.94
C THR A 88 10.94 -13.71 -4.59
N GLY A 89 9.99 -14.34 -3.90
CA GLY A 89 9.60 -13.91 -2.56
C GLY A 89 8.83 -12.60 -2.53
N ILE A 90 8.83 -11.94 -1.37
CA ILE A 90 8.26 -10.61 -1.19
C ILE A 90 9.34 -9.58 -1.54
N PRO A 91 9.17 -8.78 -2.61
CA PRO A 91 10.18 -7.82 -3.05
C PRO A 91 10.45 -6.78 -1.97
N ARG A 92 11.70 -6.33 -1.87
CA ARG A 92 12.07 -5.29 -0.90
C ARG A 92 11.29 -4.00 -1.13
N GLU A 93 10.97 -3.69 -2.38
CA GLU A 93 10.19 -2.51 -2.76
C GLU A 93 8.75 -2.59 -2.26
N VAL A 94 8.18 -3.80 -2.16
CA VAL A 94 6.87 -4.02 -1.54
C VAL A 94 6.97 -3.79 -0.04
N LYS A 95 7.96 -4.38 0.63
CA LYS A 95 8.19 -4.17 2.07
C LYS A 95 8.41 -2.70 2.43
N ASP A 96 9.28 -2.03 1.68
CA ASP A 96 9.55 -0.59 1.81
C ASP A 96 8.28 0.24 1.58
N ALA A 97 7.48 -0.10 0.57
CA ALA A 97 6.21 0.58 0.31
C ALA A 97 5.23 0.35 1.47
N THR A 98 5.16 -0.86 2.03
CA THR A 98 4.33 -1.15 3.20
C THR A 98 4.72 -0.27 4.38
N ALA A 99 6.01 -0.07 4.66
CA ALA A 99 6.45 0.82 5.74
C ALA A 99 6.00 2.27 5.48
N GLU A 100 6.24 2.79 4.27
CA GLU A 100 5.82 4.13 3.86
C GLU A 100 4.30 4.35 3.96
N TYR A 101 3.50 3.36 3.57
CA TYR A 101 2.05 3.41 3.68
C TYR A 101 1.58 3.25 5.12
N ALA A 102 2.25 2.43 5.92
CA ALA A 102 1.92 2.21 7.32
C ALA A 102 2.08 3.50 8.13
N LEU A 103 3.19 4.24 7.94
CA LEU A 103 3.38 5.53 8.63
C LEU A 103 2.27 6.53 8.26
N ARG A 104 1.80 6.51 7.01
CA ARG A 104 0.67 7.33 6.56
C ARG A 104 -0.64 6.89 7.17
N ALA A 105 -0.88 5.58 7.27
CA ALA A 105 -2.06 4.99 7.91
C ALA A 105 -2.18 5.34 9.41
N LEU A 106 -1.05 5.66 10.05
CA LEU A 106 -1.02 6.14 11.44
C LEU A 106 -1.43 7.61 11.56
N ALA A 107 -1.24 8.42 10.51
CA ALA A 107 -1.55 9.84 10.49
C ALA A 107 -2.94 10.14 9.87
N ALA A 108 -3.38 9.35 8.90
CA ALA A 108 -4.61 9.57 8.15
C ALA A 108 -5.17 8.25 7.58
N ASP A 109 -6.44 8.26 7.17
CA ASP A 109 -7.06 7.11 6.51
C ASP A 109 -6.55 6.96 5.06
N LEU A 110 -6.13 5.76 4.69
CA LEU A 110 -5.62 5.45 3.35
C LEU A 110 -6.75 5.21 2.34
N LEU A 111 -7.92 4.77 2.81
CA LEU A 111 -9.11 4.45 2.01
C LEU A 111 -10.33 5.19 2.56
N PRO A 112 -10.41 6.53 2.45
CA PRO A 112 -11.57 7.25 2.92
C PRO A 112 -12.81 6.85 2.12
N ASP A 113 -13.88 6.47 2.82
CA ASP A 113 -15.18 6.26 2.19
C ASP A 113 -15.66 7.57 1.51
N PRO A 114 -16.25 7.49 0.31
CA PRO A 114 -16.84 8.67 -0.32
C PRO A 114 -18.03 9.13 0.53
N ILE A 115 -17.89 10.27 1.20
CA ILE A 115 -19.00 10.92 1.92
C ILE A 115 -20.12 11.16 0.91
N ARG A 116 -21.36 10.85 1.25
CA ARG A 116 -22.54 11.14 0.41
C ARG A 116 -23.41 12.17 1.10
N ASP A 117 -23.87 13.16 0.34
CA ASP A 117 -24.83 14.17 0.80
C ASP A 117 -26.19 13.51 1.05
N PRO A 118 -27.10 14.09 1.87
CA PRO A 118 -28.51 13.68 1.91
C PRO A 118 -29.20 13.54 0.53
N SER A 119 -28.69 14.19 -0.51
CA SER A 119 -29.13 14.06 -1.91
C SER A 119 -28.57 12.85 -2.67
N GLY A 120 -27.73 12.01 -2.06
CA GLY A 120 -27.08 10.85 -2.70
C GLY A 120 -25.91 11.22 -3.63
N ALA A 121 -25.59 12.50 -3.77
CA ALA A 121 -24.41 12.97 -4.48
C ALA A 121 -23.14 12.71 -3.65
N PRO A 122 -22.01 12.29 -4.26
CA PRO A 122 -20.75 12.18 -3.54
C PRO A 122 -20.30 13.57 -3.06
N VAL A 123 -20.29 13.76 -1.74
CA VAL A 123 -19.74 14.92 -1.05
C VAL A 123 -18.24 14.81 -1.03
N GLN A 124 -17.67 15.97 -1.34
CA GLN A 124 -16.25 16.21 -1.49
C GLN A 124 -15.48 15.75 -0.25
N SER A 125 -14.46 14.95 -0.48
CA SER A 125 -13.49 14.54 0.54
C SER A 125 -12.93 15.76 1.25
N LYS A 126 -13.05 15.79 2.59
CA LYS A 126 -12.31 16.73 3.42
C LYS A 126 -10.86 16.22 3.50
N SER A 127 -10.00 16.79 2.66
CA SER A 127 -8.55 16.55 2.71
C SER A 127 -7.93 17.48 3.75
N GLU A 128 -7.34 16.93 4.80
CA GLU A 128 -6.38 17.67 5.63
C GLU A 128 -5.00 17.52 4.99
N THR A 129 -4.44 18.66 4.59
CA THR A 129 -3.12 18.73 3.97
C THR A 129 -2.05 18.40 5.01
N VAL A 130 -1.42 17.22 4.89
CA VAL A 130 -0.21 16.87 5.67
C VAL A 130 1.01 16.92 4.74
N GLY A 131 1.75 18.03 4.76
CA GLY A 131 3.11 18.13 4.19
C GLY A 131 3.22 18.09 2.66
N PRO A 132 4.40 18.41 2.09
CA PRO A 132 4.50 18.95 0.74
C PRO A 132 4.32 17.84 -0.28
N ILE A 133 3.13 17.75 -0.86
CA ILE A 133 2.86 17.74 -2.30
C ILE A 133 1.34 17.61 -2.39
N SER A 134 0.72 18.76 -2.65
CA SER A 134 -0.67 18.93 -3.02
C SER A 134 -0.79 18.71 -4.53
N GLU A 135 -1.76 17.92 -4.96
CA GLU A 135 -2.34 18.08 -6.29
C GLU A 135 -3.86 17.89 -6.18
N SER A 136 -4.57 19.02 -6.20
CA SER A 136 -5.97 19.11 -6.55
C SER A 136 -6.10 19.12 -8.07
N VAL A 137 -6.98 18.30 -8.64
CA VAL A 137 -7.46 18.51 -10.01
C VAL A 137 -8.94 18.87 -9.92
N THR A 138 -9.24 20.15 -10.12
CA THR A 138 -10.59 20.65 -10.37
C THR A 138 -10.80 20.63 -11.88
N TYR A 139 -11.86 19.97 -12.38
CA TYR A 139 -12.67 20.54 -13.47
C TYR A 139 -14.12 20.03 -13.39
N VAL A 140 -15.00 20.90 -13.88
CA VAL A 140 -16.46 20.95 -13.82
C VAL A 140 -17.18 19.67 -14.25
N SER A 141 -18.24 19.33 -13.50
CA SER A 141 -19.30 18.34 -13.77
C SER A 141 -18.88 16.91 -14.10
N GLY A 142 -19.13 16.00 -13.16
CA GLY A 142 -18.87 14.56 -13.26
C GLY A 142 -17.84 14.11 -12.23
N ALA A 143 -18.26 13.97 -10.98
CA ALA A 143 -17.36 13.63 -9.87
C ALA A 143 -16.86 12.18 -10.01
N VAL A 144 -15.65 12.02 -10.55
CA VAL A 144 -14.87 10.79 -10.46
C VAL A 144 -14.15 10.81 -9.11
N PHE A 145 -14.37 9.79 -8.27
CA PHE A 145 -13.57 9.61 -7.06
C PHE A 145 -12.12 9.29 -7.45
N VAL A 146 -11.21 10.24 -7.24
CA VAL A 146 -9.78 10.07 -7.51
C VAL A 146 -9.11 9.65 -6.20
N MET A 147 -8.59 8.41 -6.16
CA MET A 147 -7.85 7.92 -5.00
C MET A 147 -6.57 8.76 -4.76
N PRO A 148 -6.23 9.12 -3.51
CA PRO A 148 -4.98 9.79 -3.18
C PRO A 148 -3.76 9.02 -3.73
N LYS A 149 -2.84 9.74 -4.40
CA LYS A 149 -1.60 9.17 -4.96
C LYS A 149 -0.44 9.48 -4.02
N TYR A 150 0.35 8.46 -3.68
CA TYR A 150 1.48 8.59 -2.77
C TYR A 150 2.80 8.41 -3.54
N PRO A 151 3.42 9.50 -4.03
CA PRO A 151 4.47 9.43 -5.04
C PRO A 151 5.73 8.70 -4.55
N ALA A 152 6.13 8.84 -3.29
CA ALA A 152 7.33 8.16 -2.76
C ALA A 152 7.18 6.62 -2.78
N ALA A 153 6.13 6.09 -2.14
CA ALA A 153 5.87 4.65 -2.10
C ALA A 153 5.53 4.07 -3.49
N HIS A 154 4.70 4.79 -4.26
CA HIS A 154 4.36 4.39 -5.62
C HIS A 154 5.58 4.40 -6.56
N SER A 155 6.48 5.37 -6.43
CA SER A 155 7.69 5.44 -7.27
C SER A 155 8.61 4.25 -7.05
N LYS A 156 8.67 3.67 -5.85
CA LYS A 156 9.45 2.45 -5.58
C LYS A 156 8.91 1.26 -6.39
N LEU A 157 7.59 1.06 -6.35
CA LEU A 157 6.92 -0.02 -7.09
C LEU A 157 7.03 0.16 -8.61
N VAL A 158 6.88 1.40 -9.09
CA VAL A 158 6.98 1.75 -10.51
C VAL A 158 8.42 1.57 -11.01
N ARG A 159 9.42 2.05 -10.28
CA ARG A 159 10.84 1.93 -10.65
C ARG A 159 11.31 0.48 -10.72
N ALA A 160 10.75 -0.39 -9.88
CA ALA A 160 11.03 -1.82 -9.92
C ALA A 160 10.21 -2.58 -10.98
N CYS A 161 9.34 -1.90 -11.74
CA CYS A 161 8.41 -2.51 -12.70
C CYS A 161 7.55 -3.64 -12.11
N LEU A 162 7.22 -3.54 -10.81
CA LEU A 162 6.38 -4.53 -10.13
C LEU A 162 4.89 -4.37 -10.44
N LEU A 163 4.52 -3.27 -11.12
CA LEU A 163 3.16 -2.94 -11.50
C LEU A 163 2.95 -3.25 -12.98
N ILE A 164 1.79 -3.82 -13.31
CA ILE A 164 1.35 -3.95 -14.70
C ILE A 164 1.08 -2.52 -15.21
N SER A 165 1.90 -2.06 -16.16
CA SER A 165 1.61 -0.88 -16.98
C SER A 165 0.22 -1.06 -17.58
N GLY A 166 -0.68 -0.11 -17.35
CA GLY A 166 -2.09 -0.18 -17.71
C GLY A 166 -2.34 -0.86 -19.06
N GLY A 167 -2.94 -2.05 -19.00
CA GLY A 167 -3.71 -2.56 -20.11
C GLY A 167 -4.99 -1.75 -20.17
N ASN A 168 -5.22 -1.09 -21.31
CA ASN A 168 -6.55 -0.57 -21.64
C ASN A 168 -7.58 -1.68 -21.43
N VAL A 169 -8.61 -1.38 -20.64
CA VAL A 169 -9.92 -2.02 -20.77
C VAL A 169 -10.89 -0.92 -21.14
#